data_AF-A0A1V4HSH2-F1
#
_entry.id   AF-A0A1V4HSH2-F1
#
_cell.length_a   1.000
_cell.length_b   1.000
_cell.length_c   1.000
_cell.angle_alpha   90.00
_cell.angle_beta   90.00
_cell.angle_gamma   90.00
#
_symmetry.space_group_name_H-M   'P 1'
#
loop_
_entity.id
_entity.type
_entity.pdbx_description
1 polymer ?
#
loop_
_entity_poly.entity_id
_entity_poly.type
_entity_poly.pdbx_seq_one_letter_code
_entity_poly.pdbx_strand_id
1 'polypeptide(L)'
;MNQTIHKVYKIRDKETGLFSRGGTRAYDIWTKEGKSWSTIGHLKSHLTQFTTSWNKVKYPYGNAEIIEVEINYDLSYKVNVATFLEAINAKHKKADEDYESIIVKWKEEAERKQLEELKKKYE
;
A
#
# COMPACT_ATOMS: atom_id res chain seq x y z
N MET A 1 21.25 -24.51 -14.50
CA MET A 1 20.55 -23.21 -14.60
C MET A 1 21.51 -22.15 -14.10
N ASN A 2 21.87 -21.18 -14.95
CA ASN A 2 22.75 -20.08 -14.53
C ASN A 2 21.89 -19.08 -13.76
N GLN A 3 22.04 -19.05 -12.44
CA GLN A 3 21.35 -18.09 -11.59
C GLN A 3 21.96 -16.72 -11.82
N THR A 4 21.13 -15.72 -12.14
CA THR A 4 21.63 -14.35 -12.24
C THR A 4 21.57 -13.73 -10.84
N ILE A 5 22.74 -13.53 -10.25
CA ILE A 5 22.88 -12.86 -8.96
C ILE A 5 22.89 -11.35 -9.21
N HIS A 6 21.93 -10.64 -8.62
CA HIS A 6 21.84 -9.19 -8.72
C HIS A 6 22.25 -8.54 -7.40
N LYS A 7 23.19 -7.60 -7.47
CA LYS A 7 23.56 -6.76 -6.33
C LYS A 7 22.56 -5.63 -6.16
N VAL A 8 22.04 -5.49 -4.95
CA VAL A 8 21.17 -4.39 -4.55
C VAL A 8 21.65 -3.79 -3.23
N TYR A 9 21.20 -2.58 -2.94
CA TYR A 9 21.49 -1.88 -1.69
C TYR A 9 20.26 -1.85 -0.80
N LYS A 10 20.47 -1.94 0.52
CA LYS A 10 19.44 -1.77 1.54
C LYS A 10 19.95 -0.88 2.67
N ILE A 11 19.04 -0.20 3.35
CA ILE A 11 19.36 0.55 4.58
C ILE A 11 18.90 -0.31 5.76
N ARG A 12 19.82 -0.67 6.65
CA ARG A 12 19.59 -1.52 7.82
C ARG A 12 19.73 -0.70 9.10
N ASP A 13 18.81 -0.87 10.03
CA ASP A 13 18.95 -0.35 11.39
C ASP A 13 19.94 -1.23 12.17
N LYS A 14 20.97 -0.62 12.76
CA LYS A 14 22.07 -1.37 13.37
C LYS A 14 21.68 -2.08 14.67
N GLU A 15 20.64 -1.59 15.35
CA GLU A 15 20.19 -2.14 16.64
C GLU A 15 19.23 -3.32 16.44
N THR A 16 18.23 -3.15 15.59
CA THR A 16 17.16 -4.14 15.37
C THR A 16 17.44 -5.08 14.20
N GLY A 17 18.34 -4.71 13.29
CA GLY A 17 18.60 -5.45 12.05
C GLY A 17 17.50 -5.32 10.99
N LEU A 18 16.45 -4.53 11.24
CA LEU A 18 15.36 -4.29 10.30
C LEU A 18 15.79 -3.39 9.14
N PHE A 19 15.05 -3.43 8.04
CA PHE A 19 15.32 -2.69 6.81
C PHE A 19 14.31 -1.57 6.56
N SER A 20 14.81 -0.47 6.00
CA SER A 20 13.98 0.67 5.58
C SER A 20 13.01 0.26 4.49
N ARG A 21 11.73 0.60 4.64
CA ARG A 21 10.67 0.48 3.62
C ARG A 21 10.79 1.52 2.50
N GLY A 22 11.69 2.49 2.64
CA GLY A 22 11.76 3.67 1.78
C GLY A 22 10.59 4.65 1.99
N GLY A 23 10.37 5.53 1.02
CA GLY A 23 9.30 6.54 1.07
C GLY A 23 9.68 7.80 1.88
N THR A 24 8.73 8.70 2.07
CA THR A 24 8.96 10.03 2.69
C THR A 24 8.46 10.14 4.13
N ARG A 25 7.70 9.16 4.62
CA ARG A 25 7.23 9.10 6.00
C ARG A 25 8.39 8.67 6.88
N ALA A 26 8.71 9.42 7.94
CA ALA A 26 9.83 9.10 8.82
C ALA A 26 9.44 8.18 9.99
N TYR A 27 8.14 7.98 10.26
CA TYR A 27 7.65 7.06 11.28
C TYR A 27 7.38 5.67 10.68
N ASP A 28 7.62 4.62 11.47
CA ASP A 28 7.33 3.22 11.12
C ASP A 28 7.96 2.75 9.78
N ILE A 29 9.22 3.10 9.58
CA ILE A 29 9.94 2.80 8.33
C ILE A 29 10.67 1.46 8.34
N TRP A 30 10.70 0.74 9.47
CA TRP A 30 11.56 -0.44 9.65
C TRP A 30 10.74 -1.73 9.55
N THR A 31 11.14 -2.65 8.66
CA THR A 31 10.47 -3.94 8.42
C THR A 31 11.49 -5.05 8.15
N LYS A 32 11.07 -6.31 8.21
CA LYS A 32 11.96 -7.45 7.95
C LYS A 32 12.39 -7.53 6.49
N GLU A 33 11.54 -7.11 5.56
CA GLU A 33 11.81 -7.17 4.12
C GLU A 33 12.45 -5.89 3.63
N GLY A 34 11.88 -4.72 3.97
CA GLY A 34 12.34 -3.42 3.50
C GLY A 34 12.36 -3.26 1.97
N LYS A 35 12.83 -2.10 1.53
CA LYS A 35 13.04 -1.76 0.13
C LYS A 35 14.46 -2.13 -0.30
N SER A 36 14.57 -2.59 -1.54
CA SER A 36 15.84 -2.78 -2.23
C SER A 36 16.03 -1.68 -3.28
N TRP A 37 17.23 -1.12 -3.33
CA TRP A 37 17.63 -0.16 -4.36
C TRP A 37 18.60 -0.83 -5.33
N SER A 38 18.27 -0.84 -6.62
CA SER A 38 19.12 -1.44 -7.66
C SER A 38 20.46 -0.72 -7.84
N THR A 39 20.54 0.55 -7.47
CA THR A 39 21.77 1.36 -7.58
C THR A 39 21.95 2.22 -6.33
N ILE A 40 23.21 2.52 -6.00
CA ILE A 40 23.55 3.42 -4.91
C ILE A 40 23.02 4.85 -5.17
N GLY A 41 22.90 5.24 -6.45
CA GLY A 41 22.35 6.54 -6.84
C GLY A 41 20.89 6.72 -6.40
N HIS A 42 20.05 5.69 -6.61
CA HIS A 42 18.66 5.72 -6.14
C HIS A 42 18.57 5.80 -4.61
N LEU A 43 19.47 5.14 -3.89
CA LEU A 43 19.52 5.20 -2.43
C LEU A 43 19.94 6.59 -1.95
N LYS A 44 20.97 7.19 -2.56
CA LYS A 44 21.40 8.56 -2.25
C LYS A 44 20.25 9.56 -2.47
N SER A 45 19.56 9.46 -3.61
CA SER A 45 18.40 10.30 -3.92
C SER A 45 17.30 10.17 -2.86
N HIS A 46 17.04 8.95 -2.36
CA HIS A 46 16.12 8.71 -1.27
C HIS A 46 16.56 9.39 0.04
N LEU A 47 17.84 9.30 0.41
CA LEU A 47 18.36 9.96 1.62
C LEU A 47 18.26 11.49 1.54
N THR A 48 18.46 12.08 0.36
CA THR A 48 18.32 13.53 0.14
C THR A 48 16.90 14.04 0.47
N GLN A 49 15.87 13.19 0.40
CA GLN A 49 14.50 13.57 0.79
C GLN A 49 14.38 13.95 2.26
N PHE A 50 15.33 13.52 3.10
CA PHE A 50 15.36 13.78 4.54
C PHE A 50 16.40 14.84 4.93
N THR A 51 17.17 15.38 3.96
CA THR A 51 18.15 16.45 4.21
C THR A 51 17.61 17.83 3.88
N THR A 52 16.54 17.91 3.09
CA THR A 52 15.92 19.20 2.71
C THR A 52 14.96 19.67 3.81
N SER A 53 14.93 20.98 4.04
CA SER A 53 14.10 21.67 5.04
C SER A 53 12.58 21.47 4.89
N TRP A 54 12.15 20.86 3.78
CA TRP A 54 10.76 20.51 3.50
C TRP A 54 10.19 19.44 4.45
N ASN A 55 11.04 18.57 4.98
CA ASN A 55 10.62 17.52 5.91
C ASN A 55 11.12 17.87 7.31
N LYS A 56 10.35 18.63 8.09
CA LYS A 56 10.67 18.99 9.50
C LYS A 56 10.68 17.79 10.46
N VAL A 57 10.58 16.57 9.94
CA VAL A 57 10.50 15.35 10.74
C VAL A 57 11.92 14.87 11.08
N LYS A 58 12.10 14.33 12.28
CA LYS A 58 13.35 13.75 12.77
C LYS A 58 13.95 12.81 11.72
N TYR A 59 15.23 13.03 11.38
CA TYR A 59 15.98 12.17 10.46
C TYR A 59 15.96 10.71 10.96
N PRO A 60 15.33 9.77 10.23
CA PRO A 60 15.02 8.44 10.77
C PRO A 60 16.19 7.46 10.67
N TYR A 61 17.28 7.83 9.98
CA TYR A 61 18.42 6.96 9.71
C TYR A 61 19.63 7.24 10.62
N GLY A 62 19.41 7.79 11.81
CA GLY A 62 20.50 8.16 12.73
C GLY A 62 21.37 7.00 13.19
N ASN A 63 20.82 5.78 13.29
CA ASN A 63 21.53 4.55 13.66
C ASN A 63 21.54 3.51 12.52
N ALA A 64 21.51 3.97 11.27
CA ALA A 64 21.40 3.10 10.11
C ALA A 64 22.73 2.91 9.38
N GLU A 65 22.85 1.80 8.66
CA GLU A 65 23.94 1.51 7.72
C GLU A 65 23.41 1.08 6.37
N ILE A 66 24.22 1.25 5.33
CA ILE A 66 23.92 0.76 3.98
C ILE A 66 24.62 -0.57 3.81
N ILE A 67 23.88 -1.59 3.40
CA ILE A 67 24.43 -2.92 3.08
C ILE A 67 24.21 -3.25 1.60
N GLU A 68 25.13 -4.01 1.02
CA GLU A 68 24.97 -4.65 -0.28
C GLU A 68 24.43 -6.08 -0.07
N VAL A 69 23.40 -6.45 -0.83
CA VAL A 69 22.72 -7.73 -0.76
C VAL A 69 22.66 -8.34 -2.15
N GLU A 70 22.90 -9.64 -2.23
CA GLU A 70 22.76 -10.41 -3.45
C GLU A 70 21.36 -11.05 -3.51
N ILE A 71 20.58 -10.70 -4.53
CA ILE A 71 19.24 -11.23 -4.77
C ILE A 71 19.25 -12.10 -6.02
N ASN A 72 18.64 -13.27 -5.89
CA ASN A 72 18.35 -14.16 -7.00
C ASN A 72 16.89 -13.95 -7.45
N TYR A 73 16.68 -13.55 -8.71
CA TYR A 73 15.36 -13.31 -9.32
C TYR A 73 14.83 -14.49 -10.16
N ASP A 74 15.34 -15.72 -9.99
CA ASP A 74 15.07 -16.90 -10.84
C ASP A 74 13.58 -17.22 -11.15
N LEU A 75 12.62 -16.67 -10.38
CA LEU A 75 11.18 -16.90 -10.58
C LEU A 75 10.42 -15.58 -10.79
N SER A 76 10.60 -14.96 -11.96
CA SER A 76 9.70 -13.89 -12.41
C SER A 76 8.68 -14.44 -13.40
N TYR A 77 7.39 -14.28 -13.11
CA TYR A 77 6.31 -14.54 -14.05
C TYR A 77 5.74 -13.21 -14.56
N LYS A 78 5.41 -13.16 -15.85
CA LYS A 78 4.79 -11.98 -16.46
C LYS A 78 3.28 -12.09 -16.29
N VAL A 79 2.65 -11.06 -15.75
CA VAL A 79 1.19 -10.94 -15.75
C VAL A 79 0.81 -9.60 -16.36
N ASN A 80 -0.29 -9.59 -17.10
CA ASN A 80 -0.85 -8.37 -17.64
C ASN A 80 -1.50 -7.56 -16.51
N VAL A 81 -1.01 -6.33 -16.31
CA VAL A 81 -1.55 -5.39 -15.31
C VAL A 81 -3.02 -5.08 -15.59
N ALA A 82 -3.44 -5.02 -16.86
CA ALA A 82 -4.82 -4.75 -17.24
C ALA A 82 -5.78 -5.78 -16.63
N THR A 83 -5.41 -7.07 -16.62
CA THR A 83 -6.22 -8.15 -16.04
C THR A 83 -6.45 -7.94 -14.53
N PHE A 84 -5.43 -7.47 -13.80
CA PHE A 84 -5.59 -7.14 -12.39
C PHE A 84 -6.48 -5.92 -12.18
N LEU A 85 -6.32 -4.89 -13.00
CA LEU A 85 -7.13 -3.68 -12.93
C LEU A 85 -8.60 -3.96 -13.23
N GLU A 86 -8.88 -4.81 -14.23
CA GLU A 86 -10.24 -5.26 -14.54
C GLU A 86 -10.89 -5.99 -13.37
N ALA A 87 -10.15 -6.90 -12.71
CA ALA A 87 -10.65 -7.60 -11.54
C ALA A 87 -10.95 -6.66 -10.36
N ILE A 88 -10.07 -5.67 -10.12
CA ILE A 88 -10.28 -4.64 -9.09
C ILE A 88 -11.52 -3.79 -9.43
N ASN A 89 -11.64 -3.32 -10.66
CA ASN A 89 -12.75 -2.49 -11.10
C ASN A 89 -14.09 -3.24 -11.06
N ALA A 90 -14.12 -4.52 -11.46
CA ALA A 90 -15.31 -5.36 -11.36
C ALA A 90 -15.73 -5.55 -9.90
N LYS A 91 -14.78 -5.70 -8.97
CA LYS A 91 -15.05 -5.78 -7.53
C LYS A 91 -15.66 -4.48 -7.00
N HIS A 92 -15.13 -3.32 -7.40
CA HIS A 92 -15.69 -2.02 -7.00
C HIS A 92 -17.10 -1.84 -7.56
N LYS A 93 -17.30 -2.10 -8.86
CA LYS A 93 -18.62 -2.00 -9.50
C LYS A 93 -19.66 -2.86 -8.79
N LYS A 94 -19.33 -4.10 -8.45
CA LYS A 94 -20.23 -4.99 -7.70
C LYS A 94 -20.55 -4.43 -6.30
N ALA A 95 -19.55 -3.89 -5.60
CA ALA A 95 -19.78 -3.29 -4.29
C ALA A 95 -20.71 -2.08 -4.36
N ASP A 96 -20.60 -1.27 -5.42
CA ASP A 96 -21.49 -0.13 -5.68
C ASP A 96 -22.92 -0.60 -5.99
N GLU A 97 -23.09 -1.61 -6.86
CA GLU A 97 -24.39 -2.22 -7.17
C GLU A 97 -25.07 -2.84 -5.92
N ASP A 98 -24.30 -3.55 -5.10
CA ASP A 98 -24.78 -4.12 -3.84
C ASP A 98 -25.25 -3.02 -2.88
N TYR A 99 -24.49 -1.92 -2.77
CA TYR A 99 -24.85 -0.76 -1.95
C TYR A 99 -26.12 -0.06 -2.43
N GLU A 100 -26.27 0.16 -3.74
CA GLU A 100 -27.50 0.71 -4.33
C GLU A 100 -28.71 -0.18 -4.04
N SER A 101 -28.57 -1.50 -4.11
CA SER A 101 -29.65 -2.44 -3.81
C SER A 101 -30.12 -2.37 -2.36
N ILE A 102 -29.19 -2.12 -1.42
CA ILE A 102 -29.50 -1.95 0.01
C ILE A 102 -30.27 -0.64 0.21
N ILE A 103 -29.83 0.45 -0.44
CA ILE A 103 -30.51 1.74 -0.36
C ILE A 103 -31.96 1.63 -0.85
N VAL A 104 -32.19 0.95 -1.98
CA VAL A 104 -33.54 0.76 -2.54
C VAL A 104 -34.42 0.02 -1.54
N LYS A 105 -33.94 -1.10 -0.97
CA LYS A 105 -34.68 -1.87 0.04
C LYS A 105 -35.02 -1.03 1.27
N TRP A 106 -34.09 -0.20 1.75
CA TRP A 106 -34.32 0.68 2.90
C TRP A 106 -35.39 1.74 2.60
N LYS A 107 -35.40 2.30 1.39
CA LYS A 107 -36.44 3.26 0.97
C LYS A 107 -37.81 2.60 0.91
N GLU A 108 -37.91 1.44 0.27
CA GLU A 108 -39.17 0.67 0.19
C GLU A 108 -39.69 0.28 1.58
N GLU A 109 -38.81 -0.12 2.49
CA GLU A 109 -39.19 -0.43 3.88
C GLU A 109 -39.66 0.81 4.64
N ALA A 110 -39.00 1.96 4.45
CA ALA A 110 -39.40 3.23 5.05
C ALA A 110 -40.77 3.69 4.54
N GLU A 111 -41.01 3.62 3.23
CA GLU A 111 -42.30 3.93 2.62
C GLU A 111 -43.42 3.01 3.12
N ARG A 112 -43.13 1.71 3.26
CA ARG A 112 -44.08 0.74 3.82
C ARG A 112 -44.46 1.09 5.26
N LYS A 113 -43.48 1.44 6.10
CA LYS A 113 -43.73 1.86 7.49
C LYS A 113 -44.58 3.12 7.54
N GLN A 114 -44.28 4.13 6.71
CA GLN A 114 -45.07 5.35 6.62
C GLN A 114 -46.52 5.07 6.20
N LEU A 115 -46.74 4.21 5.21
CA LEU A 115 -48.08 3.83 4.77
C LEU A 115 -48.86 3.08 5.86
N GLU A 116 -48.21 2.22 6.63
CA GLU A 116 -48.83 1.50 7.74
C GLU A 116 -49.23 2.45 8.89
N GLU A 117 -48.36 3.41 9.22
CA GLU A 117 -48.65 4.46 10.20
C GLU A 117 -49.81 5.36 9.76
N LEU A 118 -49.84 5.75 8.48
CA LEU A 118 -50.95 6.50 7.89
C LEU A 118 -52.27 5.73 7.98
N LYS A 119 -52.29 4.45 7.62
CA LYS A 119 -53.50 3.61 7.75
C LYS A 119 -54.01 3.57 9.18
N LYS A 120 -53.13 3.32 10.16
CA LYS A 120 -53.49 3.32 11.59
C LYS A 120 -54.00 4.67 12.10
N LYS A 121 -53.61 5.78 11.46
CA LYS A 121 -54.03 7.13 11.86
C LYS A 121 -55.41 7.52 11.33
N TYR A 122 -55.85 6.89 10.23
CA TYR A 122 -57.11 7.22 9.54
C TYR A 122 -58.16 6.09 9.59
N GLU A 123 -57.86 4.98 10.28
CA GLU A 123 -58.84 4.00 10.82
C GLU A 123 -59.25 4.38 12.25
#